data_AF-A0A136KUY5-F1
#
_entry.id   AF-A0A136KUY5-F1
#
_cell.length_a   1.000
_cell.length_b   1.000
_cell.length_c   1.000
_cell.angle_alpha   90.00
_cell.angle_beta   90.00
_cell.angle_gamma   90.00
#
_symmetry.space_group_name_H-M   'P 1'
#
loop_
_entity.id
_entity.type
_entity.pdbx_description
1 polymer ?
#
loop_
_entity_poly.entity_id
_entity_poly.type
_entity_poly.pdbx_seq_one_letter_code
_entity_poly.pdbx_strand_id
1 'polypeptide(L)'
;MASFIYCGSCFINYHLHTIQTSQTVTNYALRITHYALRFCPLPSAHFHLALPLWHRRYAFQNWDHHWRNAVFHDLINFDFPVYYAQPETGPIKMLVYYVGYWLPSALVGKFFGWDIANLFLFLWSWLGIILITLQLSRFLKTSPSKSTLLLIFFSGLDSLGVLVFPQEYPTLFPPITHLEIWAGNLQYSSFTTQLFWVFNQAIPAWLCIVIIMESNSLLFERRELAPSLQIFTWSLCFFFAPLASIGLIPYVAIEILKNLKSIFKNINYPILLSSITIVLLSTFYFSSNTAAQERSLQAIPFKEFIFFFLLEGGILWLLLAPIKFRDPRWIITGILLIIIPFIQIGSGRDFAMRASIAPLFYLMILTAETIFQNNISRLLRITLYALLFIGALTPLYEINRSLYRTYEYYFILDESQRLQTLPKPATHLPTAGKLEAEHPNKLVADEIVSLQFMDDELSKNFIANVRQSLYYKYLAKR
;
A
#
# COMPACT_ATOMS: atom_id res chain seq x y z
N MET A 1 55.42 23.68 46.39
CA MET A 1 54.77 22.59 47.17
C MET A 1 53.43 22.32 46.49
N ALA A 2 53.35 21.32 45.60
CA ALA A 2 52.89 19.95 45.93
C ALA A 2 51.39 19.99 46.31
N SER A 3 50.43 19.34 45.65
CA SER A 3 50.44 18.23 44.68
C SER A 3 49.10 18.14 43.92
N PHE A 4 49.16 17.48 42.76
CA PHE A 4 48.07 16.88 41.99
C PHE A 4 47.18 15.91 42.82
N ILE A 5 45.92 15.68 42.38
CA ILE A 5 45.38 14.36 41.94
C ILE A 5 43.86 14.45 41.64
N TYR A 6 43.53 14.17 40.36
CA TYR A 6 42.32 13.54 39.77
C TYR A 6 40.88 13.97 40.11
N CYS A 7 40.14 14.38 39.06
CA CYS A 7 38.95 13.65 38.61
C CYS A 7 38.63 13.96 37.13
N GLY A 8 39.32 13.25 36.22
CA GLY A 8 39.14 13.31 34.76
C GLY A 8 38.31 12.16 34.19
N SER A 9 37.46 11.52 34.99
CA SER A 9 36.87 10.20 34.67
C SER A 9 35.40 10.22 34.22
N CYS A 10 34.71 11.36 34.22
CA CYS A 10 33.28 11.41 33.86
C CYS A 10 32.97 11.82 32.40
N PHE A 11 33.86 12.53 31.71
CA PHE A 11 33.58 13.03 30.35
C PHE A 11 34.04 12.10 29.22
N ILE A 12 34.96 11.18 29.49
CA ILE A 12 35.50 10.25 28.48
C ILE A 12 34.58 9.04 28.28
N ASN A 13 33.83 8.61 29.31
CA ASN A 13 32.94 7.45 29.22
C ASN A 13 31.68 7.71 28.38
N TYR A 14 31.13 8.93 28.37
CA TYR A 14 29.93 9.23 27.57
C TYR A 14 30.25 9.25 26.07
N HIS A 15 31.41 9.79 25.69
CA HIS A 15 31.85 9.85 24.28
C HIS A 15 32.37 8.51 23.77
N LEU A 16 33.06 7.72 24.60
CA LEU A 16 33.46 6.36 24.21
C LEU A 16 32.26 5.43 24.07
N HIS A 17 31.21 5.56 24.90
CA HIS A 17 29.99 4.76 24.71
C HIS A 17 29.24 5.12 23.43
N THR A 18 29.17 6.41 23.04
CA THR A 18 28.51 6.84 21.79
C THR A 18 29.33 6.49 20.54
N ILE A 19 30.66 6.56 20.61
CA ILE A 19 31.55 6.19 19.49
C ILE A 19 31.66 4.66 19.37
N GLN A 20 31.68 3.92 20.48
CA GLN A 20 31.56 2.46 20.43
C GLN A 20 30.20 2.07 19.89
N THR A 21 29.07 2.53 20.43
CA THR A 21 27.74 2.18 19.89
C THR A 21 27.57 2.54 18.41
N SER A 22 28.10 3.67 17.92
CA SER A 22 28.04 3.99 16.48
C SER A 22 28.96 3.10 15.63
N GLN A 23 30.17 2.78 16.09
CA GLN A 23 31.07 1.86 15.40
C GLN A 23 30.58 0.40 15.46
N THR A 24 29.98 -0.05 16.57
CA THR A 24 29.37 -1.38 16.66
C THR A 24 28.15 -1.43 15.75
N VAL A 25 27.26 -0.43 15.75
CA VAL A 25 26.09 -0.39 14.84
C VAL A 25 26.52 -0.37 13.38
N THR A 26 27.57 0.35 13.02
CA THR A 26 28.07 0.41 11.62
C THR A 26 28.75 -0.90 11.21
N ASN A 27 29.53 -1.53 12.10
CA ASN A 27 30.15 -2.83 11.86
C ASN A 27 29.13 -3.99 11.88
N TYR A 28 28.05 -3.88 12.68
CA TYR A 28 26.92 -4.80 12.65
C TYR A 28 26.08 -4.62 11.39
N ALA A 29 25.80 -3.40 10.95
CA ALA A 29 25.13 -3.13 9.68
C ALA A 29 25.93 -3.72 8.50
N LEU A 30 27.26 -3.56 8.47
CA LEU A 30 28.13 -4.18 7.48
C LEU A 30 28.14 -5.71 7.54
N ARG A 31 28.13 -6.31 8.75
CA ARG A 31 27.99 -7.77 8.93
C ARG A 31 26.61 -8.28 8.54
N ILE A 32 25.53 -7.55 8.85
CA ILE A 32 24.14 -7.85 8.47
C ILE A 32 23.98 -7.79 6.95
N THR A 33 24.58 -6.80 6.29
CA THR A 33 24.62 -6.73 4.82
C THR A 33 25.36 -7.94 4.24
N HIS A 34 26.45 -8.38 4.87
CA HIS A 34 27.19 -9.58 4.48
C HIS A 34 26.42 -10.91 4.72
N TYR A 35 25.62 -10.99 5.79
CA TYR A 35 24.76 -12.15 6.06
C TYR A 35 23.51 -12.16 5.18
N ALA A 36 22.90 -11.01 4.91
CA ALA A 36 21.80 -10.85 3.95
C ALA A 36 22.23 -11.23 2.53
N LEU A 37 23.49 -10.93 2.15
CA LEU A 37 24.08 -11.39 0.88
C LEU A 37 24.41 -12.89 0.87
N ARG A 38 24.78 -13.49 2.02
CA ARG A 38 25.04 -14.95 2.13
C ARG A 38 23.77 -15.79 2.20
N PHE A 39 22.64 -15.25 2.66
CA PHE A 39 21.31 -15.89 2.60
C PHE A 39 20.55 -15.59 1.31
N CYS A 40 21.25 -15.16 0.26
CA CYS A 40 20.70 -15.03 -1.08
C CYS A 40 21.12 -16.20 -2.00
N PRO A 41 20.63 -17.44 -1.82
CA PRO A 41 20.65 -18.43 -2.88
C PRO A 41 19.35 -18.31 -3.71
N LEU A 42 19.50 -17.90 -4.97
CA LEU A 42 18.59 -18.08 -6.12
C LEU A 42 17.08 -17.72 -5.96
N PRO A 43 16.54 -16.81 -6.79
CA PRO A 43 15.52 -15.85 -6.31
C PRO A 43 14.05 -16.24 -6.55
N SER A 44 13.72 -17.39 -7.14
CA SER A 44 12.37 -17.58 -7.70
C SER A 44 11.41 -18.41 -6.85
N ALA A 45 11.88 -19.39 -6.08
CA ALA A 45 10.98 -20.34 -5.39
C ALA A 45 10.70 -19.97 -3.93
N HIS A 46 11.67 -19.40 -3.22
CA HIS A 46 11.54 -19.09 -1.79
C HIS A 46 11.08 -17.66 -1.53
N PHE A 47 11.11 -16.78 -2.53
CA PHE A 47 10.66 -15.39 -2.37
C PHE A 47 9.13 -15.26 -2.27
N HIS A 48 8.40 -16.19 -2.91
CA HIS A 48 6.95 -16.32 -2.70
C HIS A 48 6.60 -16.67 -1.25
N LEU A 49 7.51 -17.28 -0.48
CA LEU A 49 7.27 -17.66 0.92
C LEU A 49 7.58 -16.53 1.93
N ALA A 50 8.46 -15.58 1.60
CA ALA A 50 8.90 -14.54 2.55
C ALA A 50 7.99 -13.29 2.55
N LEU A 51 7.36 -12.98 1.43
CA LEU A 51 6.51 -11.79 1.26
C LEU A 51 5.15 -11.81 1.99
N PRO A 52 4.51 -12.93 2.37
CA PRO A 52 3.21 -12.87 3.03
C PRO A 52 3.33 -12.88 4.57
N LEU A 53 4.53 -12.98 5.16
CA LEU A 53 4.77 -13.09 6.62
C LEU A 53 4.38 -11.85 7.44
N TRP A 54 3.51 -10.96 6.97
CA TRP A 54 3.17 -9.68 7.62
C TRP A 54 1.87 -9.74 8.44
N HIS A 55 1.28 -10.93 8.50
CA HIS A 55 0.18 -11.23 9.39
C HIS A 55 0.67 -11.44 10.81
N ARG A 56 -0.19 -11.08 11.77
CA ARG A 56 -0.03 -10.75 13.20
C ARG A 56 0.98 -11.53 14.08
N ARG A 57 1.80 -12.43 13.56
CA ARG A 57 2.86 -13.13 14.30
C ARG A 57 4.12 -13.40 13.49
N TYR A 58 4.19 -13.14 12.19
CA TYR A 58 5.30 -13.65 11.38
C TYR A 58 6.39 -12.61 11.08
N ALA A 59 6.04 -11.32 11.01
CA ALA A 59 6.95 -10.21 10.74
C ALA A 59 6.38 -8.90 11.28
N PHE A 60 7.25 -7.88 11.34
CA PHE A 60 6.94 -6.56 11.85
C PHE A 60 5.82 -5.89 11.07
N GLN A 61 4.88 -5.28 11.79
CA GLN A 61 3.79 -4.49 11.22
C GLN A 61 4.06 -3.00 11.40
N ASN A 62 3.81 -2.21 10.36
CA ASN A 62 3.86 -0.74 10.47
C ASN A 62 2.68 -0.20 11.30
N TRP A 63 2.79 1.00 11.85
CA TRP A 63 1.80 1.63 12.75
C TRP A 63 0.36 1.62 12.23
N ASP A 64 0.19 1.77 10.92
CA ASP A 64 -1.10 1.74 10.23
C ASP A 64 -1.89 0.43 10.46
N HIS A 65 -1.22 -0.66 10.84
CA HIS A 65 -1.87 -1.92 11.18
C HIS A 65 -2.63 -1.89 12.50
N HIS A 66 -2.42 -0.91 13.40
CA HIS A 66 -3.26 -0.72 14.59
C HIS A 66 -4.74 -0.69 14.21
N TRP A 67 -5.07 0.12 13.21
CA TRP A 67 -6.43 0.27 12.71
C TRP A 67 -6.92 -0.97 11.95
N ARG A 68 -6.08 -1.55 11.09
CA ARG A 68 -6.47 -2.71 10.25
C ARG A 68 -6.68 -3.97 11.07
N ASN A 69 -5.87 -4.19 12.11
CA ASN A 69 -6.05 -5.28 13.05
C ASN A 69 -7.37 -5.12 13.82
N ALA A 70 -7.70 -3.90 14.27
CA ALA A 70 -8.97 -3.61 14.94
C ALA A 70 -10.18 -3.83 14.00
N VAL A 71 -10.11 -3.36 12.75
CA VAL A 71 -11.13 -3.64 11.72
C VAL A 71 -11.34 -5.15 11.56
N PHE A 72 -10.24 -5.91 11.43
CA PHE A 72 -10.32 -7.35 11.23
C PHE A 72 -10.87 -8.07 12.46
N HIS A 73 -10.47 -7.64 13.65
CA HIS A 73 -10.99 -8.13 14.93
C HIS A 73 -12.48 -7.89 15.06
N ASP A 74 -12.94 -6.69 14.75
CA ASP A 74 -14.35 -6.34 14.88
C ASP A 74 -15.22 -7.06 13.85
N LEU A 75 -14.74 -7.29 12.62
CA LEU A 75 -15.45 -8.08 11.62
C LEU A 75 -15.63 -9.55 12.03
N ILE A 76 -14.71 -10.09 12.83
CA ILE A 76 -14.83 -11.46 13.38
C ILE A 76 -15.84 -11.47 14.52
N ASN A 77 -15.70 -10.55 15.48
CA ASN A 77 -16.43 -10.63 16.76
C ASN A 77 -17.84 -10.01 16.75
N PHE A 78 -18.13 -9.05 15.86
CA PHE A 78 -19.45 -8.42 15.75
C PHE A 78 -20.24 -8.93 14.54
N ASP A 79 -21.57 -8.86 14.61
CA ASP A 79 -22.42 -9.18 13.47
C ASP A 79 -22.32 -8.12 12.38
N PHE A 80 -22.20 -8.55 11.12
CA PHE A 80 -22.18 -7.64 9.98
C PHE A 80 -23.60 -7.14 9.63
N PRO A 81 -23.79 -5.88 9.20
CA PRO A 81 -22.83 -4.77 9.27
C PRO A 81 -22.46 -4.42 10.71
N VAL A 82 -21.21 -4.06 10.97
CA VAL A 82 -20.69 -3.89 12.35
C VAL A 82 -21.23 -2.60 12.98
N TYR A 83 -21.89 -2.76 14.13
CA TYR A 83 -22.43 -1.70 14.97
C TYR A 83 -21.70 -1.64 16.31
N TYR A 84 -21.33 -0.45 16.76
CA TYR A 84 -20.60 -0.26 18.02
C TYR A 84 -21.49 0.20 19.20
N ALA A 85 -22.77 0.46 18.94
CA ALA A 85 -23.86 0.81 19.87
C ALA A 85 -23.57 1.86 20.96
N GLN A 86 -24.20 3.04 20.85
CA GLN A 86 -24.56 3.93 21.98
C GLN A 86 -25.87 4.71 21.64
N PRO A 87 -26.71 5.05 22.65
CA PRO A 87 -28.09 4.61 22.91
C PRO A 87 -29.20 5.20 21.99
N GLU A 88 -30.48 4.95 22.30
CA GLU A 88 -31.71 5.41 21.62
C GLU A 88 -31.67 6.92 21.24
N THR A 89 -30.94 7.74 21.97
CA THR A 89 -30.78 9.20 21.75
C THR A 89 -29.39 9.64 21.25
N GLY A 90 -28.41 8.74 21.07
CA GLY A 90 -27.02 9.06 20.68
C GLY A 90 -26.61 8.71 19.24
N PRO A 91 -25.36 9.01 18.84
CA PRO A 91 -24.85 8.74 17.50
C PRO A 91 -24.73 7.23 17.24
N ILE A 92 -25.30 6.75 16.13
CA ILE A 92 -25.19 5.34 15.74
C ILE A 92 -23.84 5.18 15.02
N LYS A 93 -22.83 4.74 15.77
CA LYS A 93 -21.50 4.46 15.24
C LYS A 93 -21.48 3.10 14.53
N MET A 94 -21.11 3.11 13.25
CA MET A 94 -20.87 1.92 12.44
C MET A 94 -19.45 1.93 11.87
N LEU A 95 -18.93 0.74 11.59
CA LEU A 95 -17.75 0.56 10.75
C LEU A 95 -18.09 0.95 9.30
N VAL A 96 -17.42 1.98 8.77
CA VAL A 96 -17.54 2.44 7.39
C VAL A 96 -16.15 2.56 6.77
N TYR A 97 -15.64 1.44 6.28
CA TYR A 97 -14.30 1.30 5.71
C TYR A 97 -14.32 0.29 4.56
N TYR A 98 -13.30 0.21 3.70
CA TYR A 98 -13.29 -0.70 2.54
C TYR A 98 -13.11 -2.19 2.88
N VAL A 99 -14.03 -2.75 3.68
CA VAL A 99 -13.96 -4.06 4.34
C VAL A 99 -13.88 -5.27 3.39
N GLY A 100 -14.15 -5.09 2.10
CA GLY A 100 -14.31 -6.18 1.13
C GLY A 100 -13.19 -7.22 1.17
N TYR A 101 -11.94 -6.77 1.32
CA TYR A 101 -10.78 -7.66 1.33
C TYR A 101 -10.71 -8.57 2.57
N TRP A 102 -11.20 -8.09 3.70
CA TRP A 102 -11.17 -8.81 4.97
C TRP A 102 -12.33 -9.77 5.16
N LEU A 103 -13.46 -9.56 4.47
CA LEU A 103 -14.69 -10.34 4.65
C LEU A 103 -14.49 -11.86 4.50
N PRO A 104 -13.78 -12.39 3.46
CA PRO A 104 -13.60 -13.84 3.33
C PRO A 104 -12.90 -14.44 4.56
N SER A 105 -11.89 -13.74 5.06
CA SER A 105 -11.10 -14.22 6.19
C SER A 105 -11.80 -14.00 7.53
N ALA A 106 -12.60 -12.94 7.66
CA ALA A 106 -13.38 -12.67 8.86
C ALA A 106 -14.48 -13.72 9.03
N LEU A 107 -15.08 -14.17 7.92
CA LEU A 107 -16.04 -15.27 7.92
C LEU A 107 -15.40 -16.57 8.45
N VAL A 108 -14.20 -16.91 7.99
CA VAL A 108 -13.44 -18.05 8.53
C VAL A 108 -13.17 -17.84 10.03
N GLY A 109 -12.78 -16.63 10.43
CA GLY A 109 -12.57 -16.28 11.84
C GLY A 109 -13.79 -16.42 12.73
N LYS A 110 -15.01 -16.18 12.21
CA LYS A 110 -16.25 -16.40 12.97
C LYS A 110 -16.45 -17.85 13.40
N PHE A 111 -15.99 -18.81 12.60
CA PHE A 111 -16.13 -20.23 12.89
C PHE A 111 -14.93 -20.81 13.64
N PHE A 112 -13.73 -20.31 13.37
CA PHE A 112 -12.47 -20.93 13.78
C PHE A 112 -11.60 -20.06 14.70
N GLY A 113 -12.04 -18.84 15.00
CA GLY A 113 -11.32 -17.92 15.87
C GLY A 113 -10.20 -17.14 15.19
N TRP A 114 -9.55 -16.28 15.97
CA TRP A 114 -8.61 -15.26 15.52
C TRP A 114 -7.37 -15.81 14.78
N ASP A 115 -6.74 -16.87 15.30
CA ASP A 115 -5.48 -17.36 14.74
C ASP A 115 -5.68 -18.00 13.35
N ILE A 116 -6.74 -18.80 13.19
CA ILE A 116 -7.09 -19.41 11.90
C ILE A 116 -7.53 -18.32 10.90
N ALA A 117 -8.21 -17.27 11.36
CA ALA A 117 -8.52 -16.12 10.52
C ALA A 117 -7.26 -15.46 9.98
N ASN A 118 -6.23 -15.23 10.80
CA ASN A 118 -4.98 -14.62 10.34
C ASN A 118 -4.21 -15.51 9.36
N LEU A 119 -4.19 -16.82 9.59
CA LEU A 119 -3.60 -17.77 8.65
C LEU A 119 -4.35 -17.75 7.30
N PHE A 120 -5.68 -17.70 7.32
CA PHE A 120 -6.45 -17.60 6.08
C PHE A 120 -6.21 -16.28 5.36
N LEU A 121 -6.13 -15.15 6.06
CA LEU A 121 -5.85 -13.85 5.45
C LEU A 121 -4.45 -13.80 4.83
N PHE A 122 -3.47 -14.46 5.45
CA PHE A 122 -2.15 -14.72 4.87
C PHE A 122 -2.25 -15.49 3.56
N LEU A 123 -2.93 -16.64 3.57
CA LEU A 123 -3.07 -17.50 2.38
C LEU A 123 -3.84 -16.81 1.26
N TRP A 124 -4.87 -16.04 1.61
CA TRP A 124 -5.67 -15.21 0.71
C TRP A 124 -4.80 -14.13 0.04
N SER A 125 -3.96 -13.46 0.82
CA SER A 125 -3.02 -12.46 0.29
C SER A 125 -1.97 -13.09 -0.60
N TRP A 126 -1.43 -14.24 -0.19
CA TRP A 126 -0.44 -14.98 -0.94
C TRP A 126 -0.97 -15.46 -2.30
N LEU A 127 -2.18 -16.01 -2.31
CA LEU A 127 -2.87 -16.39 -3.54
C LEU A 127 -3.05 -15.19 -4.48
N GLY A 128 -3.48 -14.05 -3.95
CA GLY A 128 -3.62 -12.81 -4.72
C GLY A 128 -2.33 -12.41 -5.42
N ILE A 129 -1.19 -12.43 -4.71
CA ILE A 129 0.13 -12.10 -5.27
C ILE A 129 0.58 -13.10 -6.33
N ILE A 130 0.32 -14.39 -6.14
CA ILE A 130 0.59 -15.42 -7.15
C ILE A 130 -0.22 -15.12 -8.42
N LEU A 131 -1.53 -14.87 -8.30
CA LEU A 131 -2.39 -14.57 -9.42
C LEU A 131 -1.92 -13.32 -10.19
N ILE A 132 -1.59 -12.24 -9.47
CA ILE A 132 -1.07 -11.01 -10.08
C ILE A 132 0.25 -11.28 -10.80
N THR A 133 1.18 -12.01 -10.17
CA THR A 133 2.48 -12.32 -10.77
C THR A 133 2.32 -13.14 -12.05
N LEU A 134 1.50 -14.19 -12.02
CA LEU A 134 1.27 -15.05 -13.19
C LEU A 134 0.59 -14.28 -14.32
N GLN A 135 -0.42 -13.47 -13.99
CA GLN A 135 -1.15 -12.67 -14.95
C GLN A 135 -0.27 -11.57 -15.57
N LEU A 136 0.52 -10.87 -14.76
CA LEU A 136 1.48 -9.87 -15.23
C LEU A 136 2.57 -10.50 -16.11
N SER A 137 3.04 -11.70 -15.77
CA SER A 137 4.02 -12.45 -16.56
C SER A 137 3.48 -12.85 -17.92
N ARG A 138 2.23 -13.31 -17.96
CA ARG A 138 1.53 -13.63 -19.20
C ARG A 138 1.32 -12.37 -20.05
N PHE A 139 0.88 -11.27 -19.43
CA PHE A 139 0.69 -9.98 -20.09
C PHE A 139 2.00 -9.47 -20.73
N LEU A 140 3.07 -9.43 -19.95
CA LEU A 140 4.39 -8.95 -20.38
C LEU A 140 5.17 -9.98 -21.22
N LYS A 141 4.64 -11.20 -21.40
CA LYS A 141 5.30 -12.34 -22.08
C LYS A 141 6.70 -12.62 -21.52
N THR A 142 6.81 -12.60 -20.20
CA THR A 142 8.07 -12.73 -19.46
C THR A 142 7.97 -13.83 -18.40
N SER A 143 9.08 -14.18 -17.77
CA SER A 143 9.09 -15.17 -16.69
C SER A 143 8.46 -14.61 -15.39
N PRO A 144 7.75 -15.43 -14.59
CA PRO A 144 7.28 -15.07 -13.24
C PRO A 144 8.30 -14.32 -12.39
N SER A 145 9.55 -14.78 -12.37
CA SER A 145 10.63 -14.14 -11.62
C SER A 145 10.85 -12.68 -11.99
N LYS A 146 10.81 -12.34 -13.29
CA LYS A 146 11.00 -10.96 -13.76
C LYS A 146 9.81 -10.07 -13.37
N SER A 147 8.59 -10.57 -13.47
CA SER A 147 7.39 -9.86 -13.00
C SER A 147 7.42 -9.64 -11.49
N THR A 148 7.86 -10.63 -10.72
CA THR A 148 8.06 -10.50 -9.28
C THR A 148 9.11 -9.44 -8.96
N LEU A 149 10.25 -9.41 -9.65
CA LEU A 149 11.27 -8.37 -9.47
C LEU A 149 10.71 -6.97 -9.77
N LEU A 150 9.88 -6.81 -10.80
CA LEU A 150 9.21 -5.55 -11.09
C LEU A 150 8.27 -5.14 -9.95
N LEU A 151 7.44 -6.05 -9.45
CA LEU A 151 6.53 -5.79 -8.33
C LEU A 151 7.26 -5.42 -7.04
N ILE A 152 8.49 -5.91 -6.83
CA ILE A 152 9.27 -5.58 -5.63
C ILE A 152 10.00 -4.24 -5.80
N PHE A 153 10.71 -4.07 -6.91
CA PHE A 153 11.73 -3.04 -7.04
C PHE A 153 11.27 -1.80 -7.81
N PHE A 154 10.10 -1.82 -8.45
CA PHE A 154 9.57 -0.64 -9.13
C PHE A 154 9.05 0.38 -8.11
N SER A 155 9.62 1.59 -8.15
CA SER A 155 9.36 2.69 -7.21
C SER A 155 9.83 4.02 -7.82
N GLY A 156 9.39 5.14 -7.22
CA GLY A 156 9.92 6.47 -7.48
C GLY A 156 11.36 6.64 -7.02
N LEU A 157 11.96 7.79 -7.36
CA LEU A 157 13.33 8.14 -7.01
C LEU A 157 13.40 8.83 -5.64
N ASP A 158 12.71 8.29 -4.63
CA ASP A 158 12.55 8.95 -3.31
C ASP A 158 13.88 9.25 -2.63
N SER A 159 14.86 8.36 -2.79
CA SER A 159 16.22 8.55 -2.27
C SER A 159 16.88 9.83 -2.82
N LEU A 160 16.63 10.17 -4.09
CA LEU A 160 17.06 11.45 -4.66
C LEU A 160 16.23 12.61 -4.13
N GLY A 161 14.92 12.41 -3.94
CA GLY A 161 14.03 13.37 -3.30
C GLY A 161 14.55 13.80 -1.93
N VAL A 162 14.89 12.83 -1.07
CA VAL A 162 15.49 13.06 0.26
C VAL A 162 16.81 13.83 0.17
N LEU A 163 17.65 13.53 -0.81
CA LEU A 163 18.95 14.20 -0.98
C LEU A 163 18.82 15.65 -1.48
N VAL A 164 17.88 15.90 -2.39
CA VAL A 164 17.71 17.21 -3.05
C VAL A 164 16.82 18.15 -2.24
N PHE A 165 15.87 17.61 -1.47
CA PHE A 165 14.96 18.33 -0.58
C PHE A 165 15.18 17.90 0.87
N PRO A 166 16.33 18.22 1.46
CA PRO A 166 16.61 17.84 2.82
C PRO A 166 15.60 18.51 3.76
N GLN A 167 14.81 17.70 4.44
CA GLN A 167 13.97 18.09 5.56
C GLN A 167 14.53 17.46 6.84
N GLU A 168 13.96 17.81 8.00
CA GLU A 168 14.33 17.15 9.26
C GLU A 168 14.06 15.63 9.21
N TYR A 169 13.05 15.22 8.44
CA TYR A 169 12.67 13.84 8.19
C TYR A 169 11.90 13.75 6.87
N PRO A 170 12.07 12.70 6.05
CA PRO A 170 12.93 11.54 6.24
C PRO A 170 14.40 11.81 5.90
N THR A 171 15.29 10.94 6.39
CA THR A 171 16.73 10.96 6.09
C THR A 171 17.18 9.59 5.58
N LEU A 172 18.31 9.54 4.86
CA LEU A 172 18.85 8.27 4.34
C LEU A 172 19.39 7.34 5.44
N PHE A 173 19.63 7.85 6.65
CA PHE A 173 20.17 7.05 7.74
C PHE A 173 19.33 7.23 9.01
N PRO A 174 18.92 6.13 9.66
CA PRO A 174 19.33 4.74 9.40
C PRO A 174 18.66 4.14 8.12
N PRO A 175 19.21 3.06 7.54
CA PRO A 175 18.69 2.45 6.30
C PRO A 175 17.39 1.63 6.50
N ILE A 176 16.53 2.12 7.40
CA ILE A 176 15.21 1.58 7.76
C ILE A 176 14.15 2.71 7.74
N THR A 177 14.56 3.95 7.44
CA THR A 177 13.67 5.11 7.34
C THR A 177 12.68 4.96 6.18
N HIS A 178 11.46 5.46 6.37
CA HIS A 178 10.46 5.55 5.29
C HIS A 178 10.75 6.74 4.38
N LEU A 179 11.27 6.51 3.17
CA LEU A 179 11.75 7.58 2.28
C LEU A 179 10.64 8.33 1.52
N GLU A 180 9.50 7.68 1.26
CA GLU A 180 8.48 8.15 0.30
C GLU A 180 7.71 9.41 0.71
N ILE A 181 7.92 9.89 1.93
CA ILE A 181 7.29 11.12 2.45
C ILE A 181 8.21 12.35 2.33
N TRP A 182 9.26 12.25 1.50
CA TRP A 182 10.23 13.33 1.27
C TRP A 182 9.59 14.62 0.73
N ALA A 183 8.45 14.52 0.03
CA ALA A 183 7.70 15.65 -0.51
C ALA A 183 6.58 16.14 0.43
N GLY A 184 6.77 16.00 1.74
CA GLY A 184 5.81 16.45 2.75
C GLY A 184 4.49 15.68 2.67
N ASN A 185 3.43 16.34 2.21
CA ASN A 185 2.08 15.73 2.12
C ASN A 185 1.83 14.94 0.83
N LEU A 186 2.77 14.92 -0.10
CA LEU A 186 2.65 14.18 -1.34
C LEU A 186 3.42 12.86 -1.23
N GLN A 187 2.82 11.78 -1.74
CA GLN A 187 3.44 10.46 -1.74
C GLN A 187 2.85 9.59 -2.85
N TYR A 188 3.72 9.01 -3.66
CA TYR A 188 3.39 7.92 -4.59
C TYR A 188 4.08 6.64 -4.12
N SER A 189 3.29 5.79 -3.46
CA SER A 189 3.86 4.61 -2.80
C SER A 189 4.35 3.57 -3.81
N SER A 190 5.56 3.06 -3.58
CA SER A 190 6.07 1.86 -4.26
C SER A 190 5.17 0.66 -3.99
N PHE A 191 5.23 -0.34 -4.88
CA PHE A 191 4.41 -1.54 -4.72
C PHE A 191 4.77 -2.33 -3.45
N THR A 192 6.04 -2.33 -3.05
CA THR A 192 6.49 -2.92 -1.78
C THR A 192 5.92 -2.18 -0.57
N THR A 193 5.95 -0.84 -0.55
CA THR A 193 5.26 -0.06 0.49
C THR A 193 3.77 -0.39 0.50
N GLN A 194 3.13 -0.46 -0.66
CA GLN A 194 1.72 -0.80 -0.76
C GLN A 194 1.40 -2.16 -0.12
N LEU A 195 2.29 -3.16 -0.21
CA LEU A 195 2.09 -4.44 0.48
C LEU A 195 2.27 -4.35 2.00
N PHE A 196 3.25 -3.60 2.48
CA PHE A 196 3.47 -3.51 3.93
C PHE A 196 2.47 -2.62 4.65
N TRP A 197 1.85 -1.67 3.94
CA TRP A 197 0.95 -0.70 4.55
C TRP A 197 -0.51 -0.94 4.17
N VAL A 198 -0.80 -1.27 2.91
CA VAL A 198 -2.17 -1.28 2.35
C VAL A 198 -2.46 -2.49 1.43
N PHE A 199 -1.93 -3.67 1.76
CA PHE A 199 -2.09 -4.90 0.95
C PHE A 199 -3.54 -5.18 0.54
N ASN A 200 -4.46 -4.87 1.45
CA ASN A 200 -5.89 -5.07 1.29
C ASN A 200 -6.51 -4.25 0.13
N GLN A 201 -5.89 -3.13 -0.26
CA GLN A 201 -6.26 -2.34 -1.43
C GLN A 201 -5.38 -2.67 -2.63
N ALA A 202 -4.07 -2.83 -2.39
CA ALA A 202 -3.07 -3.00 -3.43
C ALA A 202 -3.30 -4.27 -4.26
N ILE A 203 -3.44 -5.43 -3.58
CA ILE A 203 -3.62 -6.74 -4.21
C ILE A 203 -4.85 -6.75 -5.15
N PRO A 204 -6.08 -6.41 -4.69
CA PRO A 204 -7.24 -6.42 -5.57
C PRO A 204 -7.12 -5.37 -6.69
N ALA A 205 -6.56 -4.18 -6.42
CA ALA A 205 -6.39 -3.15 -7.43
C ALA A 205 -5.46 -3.61 -8.56
N TRP A 206 -4.26 -4.13 -8.23
CA TRP A 206 -3.28 -4.61 -9.21
C TRP A 206 -3.85 -5.73 -10.09
N LEU A 207 -4.58 -6.67 -9.49
CA LEU A 207 -5.22 -7.74 -10.23
C LEU A 207 -6.28 -7.20 -11.20
N CYS A 208 -7.12 -6.27 -10.76
CA CYS A 208 -8.12 -5.64 -11.61
C CYS A 208 -7.48 -4.84 -12.75
N ILE A 209 -6.42 -4.07 -12.46
CA ILE A 209 -5.70 -3.27 -13.46
C ILE A 209 -5.16 -4.19 -14.57
N VAL A 210 -4.43 -5.24 -14.21
CA VAL A 210 -3.79 -6.12 -15.21
C VAL A 210 -4.84 -6.91 -16.01
N ILE A 211 -5.96 -7.32 -15.38
CA ILE A 211 -7.07 -8.00 -16.08
C ILE A 211 -7.73 -7.04 -17.07
N ILE A 212 -8.10 -5.82 -16.66
CA ILE A 212 -8.79 -4.86 -17.52
C ILE A 212 -7.92 -4.48 -18.73
N MET A 213 -6.61 -4.34 -18.52
CA MET A 213 -5.66 -4.00 -19.59
C MET A 213 -5.42 -5.15 -20.57
N GLU A 214 -5.68 -6.39 -20.16
CA GLU A 214 -5.43 -7.54 -21.01
C GLU A 214 -6.61 -7.85 -21.93
N SER A 215 -6.67 -7.13 -23.05
CA SER A 215 -7.72 -7.28 -24.07
C SER A 215 -7.75 -8.63 -24.80
N ASN A 216 -6.74 -9.49 -24.61
CA ASN A 216 -6.58 -10.81 -25.25
C ASN A 216 -6.58 -11.97 -24.25
N SER A 217 -7.01 -11.76 -22.99
CA SER A 217 -7.06 -12.86 -22.02
C SER A 217 -8.11 -13.90 -22.41
N LEU A 218 -7.92 -15.16 -21.99
CA LEU A 218 -8.90 -16.25 -22.18
C LEU A 218 -10.30 -15.87 -21.64
N LEU A 219 -10.36 -15.01 -20.63
CA LEU A 219 -11.61 -14.47 -20.07
C LEU A 219 -12.39 -13.61 -21.09
N PHE A 220 -11.70 -13.02 -22.07
CA PHE A 220 -12.27 -12.19 -23.12
C PHE A 220 -12.21 -12.84 -24.51
N GLU A 221 -11.99 -14.16 -24.59
CA GLU A 221 -12.02 -14.93 -25.86
C GLU A 221 -13.29 -14.64 -26.67
N ARG A 222 -14.42 -14.44 -25.98
CA ARG A 222 -15.60 -13.82 -26.54
C ARG A 222 -15.45 -12.31 -26.49
N ARG A 223 -14.77 -11.73 -27.48
CA ARG A 223 -14.57 -10.27 -27.63
C ARG A 223 -15.84 -9.44 -27.42
N GLU A 224 -16.99 -10.05 -27.70
CA GLU A 224 -18.31 -9.48 -27.51
C GLU A 224 -18.68 -9.17 -26.05
N LEU A 225 -18.22 -9.99 -25.09
CA LEU A 225 -18.52 -9.85 -23.65
C LEU A 225 -17.49 -8.99 -22.91
N ALA A 226 -16.39 -8.61 -23.58
CA ALA A 226 -15.26 -7.96 -22.93
C ALA A 226 -15.62 -6.67 -22.18
N PRO A 227 -16.44 -5.77 -22.71
CA PRO A 227 -16.79 -4.54 -22.00
C PRO A 227 -17.63 -4.79 -20.74
N SER A 228 -18.57 -5.74 -20.78
CA SER A 228 -19.41 -6.06 -19.60
C SER A 228 -18.55 -6.62 -18.46
N LEU A 229 -17.59 -7.48 -18.80
CA LEU A 229 -16.64 -8.04 -17.85
C LEU A 229 -15.62 -7.02 -17.32
N GLN A 230 -15.20 -6.04 -18.13
CA GLN A 230 -14.38 -4.91 -17.67
C GLN A 230 -15.12 -4.03 -16.67
N ILE A 231 -16.39 -3.71 -16.93
CA ILE A 231 -17.25 -2.96 -16.00
C ILE A 231 -17.43 -3.75 -14.70
N PHE A 232 -17.65 -5.06 -14.79
CA PHE A 232 -17.76 -5.93 -13.62
C PHE A 232 -16.47 -5.97 -12.81
N THR A 233 -15.31 -6.12 -13.46
CA THR A 233 -14.00 -6.11 -12.81
C THR A 233 -13.75 -4.76 -12.13
N TRP A 234 -14.11 -3.65 -12.77
CA TRP A 234 -14.03 -2.32 -12.15
C TRP A 234 -14.97 -2.19 -10.94
N SER A 235 -16.20 -2.73 -11.01
CA SER A 235 -17.13 -2.71 -9.88
C SER A 235 -16.60 -3.46 -8.66
N LEU A 236 -15.92 -4.60 -8.87
CA LEU A 236 -15.22 -5.32 -7.81
C LEU A 236 -14.04 -4.50 -7.27
N CYS A 237 -13.24 -3.89 -8.13
CA CYS A 237 -12.17 -2.98 -7.72
C CYS A 237 -12.71 -1.85 -6.82
N PHE A 238 -13.85 -1.25 -7.17
CA PHE A 238 -14.49 -0.22 -6.35
C PHE A 238 -14.91 -0.73 -4.98
N PHE A 239 -15.44 -1.95 -4.89
CA PHE A 239 -15.79 -2.58 -3.62
C PHE A 239 -14.58 -2.84 -2.72
N PHE A 240 -13.47 -3.33 -3.29
CA PHE A 240 -12.26 -3.66 -2.52
C PHE A 240 -11.35 -2.44 -2.23
N ALA A 241 -11.22 -1.53 -3.19
CA ALA A 241 -10.24 -0.45 -3.20
C ALA A 241 -10.84 0.80 -3.90
N PRO A 242 -11.77 1.52 -3.25
CA PRO A 242 -12.55 2.58 -3.88
C PRO A 242 -11.68 3.69 -4.48
N LEU A 243 -10.65 4.16 -3.77
CA LEU A 243 -9.77 5.22 -4.25
C LEU A 243 -8.93 4.78 -5.45
N ALA A 244 -8.38 3.56 -5.42
CA ALA A 244 -7.63 3.00 -6.55
C ALA A 244 -8.54 2.83 -7.79
N SER A 245 -9.79 2.44 -7.57
CA SER A 245 -10.76 2.28 -8.66
C SER A 245 -11.13 3.61 -9.34
N ILE A 246 -11.10 4.75 -8.61
CA ILE A 246 -11.29 6.09 -9.18
C ILE A 246 -10.15 6.40 -10.16
N GLY A 247 -8.90 6.14 -9.76
CA GLY A 247 -7.73 6.26 -10.65
C GLY A 247 -7.78 5.32 -11.86
N LEU A 248 -8.53 4.22 -11.76
CA LEU A 248 -8.72 3.24 -12.83
C LEU A 248 -9.80 3.63 -13.86
N ILE A 249 -10.73 4.54 -13.51
CA ILE A 249 -11.87 4.95 -14.37
C ILE A 249 -11.42 5.35 -15.78
N PRO A 250 -10.39 6.21 -15.98
CA PRO A 250 -10.04 6.66 -17.32
C PRO A 250 -9.51 5.52 -18.22
N TYR A 251 -8.84 4.53 -17.64
CA TYR A 251 -8.38 3.35 -18.39
C TYR A 251 -9.55 2.47 -18.82
N VAL A 252 -10.51 2.24 -17.93
CA VAL A 252 -11.75 1.51 -18.24
C VAL A 252 -12.52 2.24 -19.35
N ALA A 253 -12.63 3.57 -19.27
CA ALA A 253 -13.28 4.38 -20.28
C ALA A 253 -12.61 4.23 -21.65
N ILE A 254 -11.27 4.25 -21.73
CA ILE A 254 -10.53 4.02 -22.99
C ILE A 254 -10.89 2.66 -23.60
N GLU A 255 -10.92 1.59 -22.80
CA GLU A 255 -11.20 0.24 -23.31
C GLU A 255 -12.67 0.05 -23.72
N ILE A 256 -13.60 0.69 -23.00
CA ILE A 256 -15.03 0.75 -23.35
C ILE A 256 -15.24 1.50 -24.67
N LEU A 257 -14.62 2.69 -24.82
CA LEU A 257 -14.77 3.53 -26.01
C LEU A 257 -14.22 2.85 -27.27
N LYS A 258 -13.12 2.08 -27.16
CA LYS A 258 -12.59 1.26 -28.26
C LYS A 258 -13.59 0.22 -28.75
N ASN A 259 -14.45 -0.29 -27.87
CA ASN A 259 -15.38 -1.38 -28.15
C ASN A 259 -16.85 -0.95 -28.07
N LEU A 260 -17.15 0.35 -28.17
CA LEU A 260 -18.46 0.94 -27.88
C LEU A 260 -19.61 0.27 -28.67
N LYS A 261 -19.39 -0.06 -29.95
CA LYS A 261 -20.37 -0.75 -30.80
C LYS A 261 -20.72 -2.15 -30.30
N SER A 262 -19.75 -2.86 -29.70
CA SER A 262 -19.97 -4.21 -29.16
C SER A 262 -20.81 -4.18 -27.90
N ILE A 263 -20.70 -3.11 -27.10
CA ILE A 263 -21.45 -2.95 -25.85
C ILE A 263 -22.93 -3.00 -26.14
N PHE A 264 -23.42 -2.13 -27.03
CA PHE A 264 -24.85 -2.05 -27.34
C PHE A 264 -25.41 -3.30 -28.03
N LYS A 265 -24.54 -4.08 -28.71
CA LYS A 265 -24.96 -5.27 -29.45
C LYS A 265 -25.04 -6.52 -28.56
N ASN A 266 -24.13 -6.66 -27.60
CA ASN A 266 -23.92 -7.90 -26.85
C ASN A 266 -23.90 -7.65 -25.32
N ILE A 267 -24.92 -6.94 -24.81
CA ILE A 267 -25.05 -6.67 -23.37
C ILE A 267 -25.37 -7.98 -22.65
N ASN A 268 -24.51 -8.36 -21.70
CA ASN A 268 -24.84 -9.41 -20.74
C ASN A 268 -25.55 -8.77 -19.54
N TYR A 269 -26.89 -8.78 -19.58
CA TYR A 269 -27.72 -8.16 -18.55
C TYR A 269 -27.43 -8.66 -17.13
N PRO A 270 -27.24 -9.98 -16.87
CA PRO A 270 -26.84 -10.46 -15.54
C PRO A 270 -25.54 -9.84 -15.01
N ILE A 271 -24.49 -9.77 -15.84
CA ILE A 271 -23.19 -9.19 -15.44
C ILE A 271 -23.34 -7.69 -15.20
N LEU A 272 -24.06 -6.99 -16.09
CA LEU A 272 -24.29 -5.55 -15.96
C LEU A 272 -25.09 -5.23 -14.69
N LEU A 273 -26.17 -5.98 -14.43
CA LEU A 273 -26.99 -5.82 -13.23
C LEU A 273 -26.16 -6.09 -11.97
N SER A 274 -25.35 -7.15 -11.96
CA SER A 274 -24.43 -7.44 -10.85
C SER A 274 -23.45 -6.30 -10.60
N SER A 275 -22.88 -5.74 -11.68
CA SER A 275 -21.96 -4.60 -11.59
C SER A 275 -22.64 -3.36 -11.00
N ILE A 276 -23.85 -3.04 -11.46
CA ILE A 276 -24.66 -1.93 -10.95
C ILE A 276 -24.97 -2.14 -9.46
N THR A 277 -25.41 -3.34 -9.07
CA THR A 277 -25.71 -3.65 -7.67
C THR A 277 -24.47 -3.47 -6.78
N ILE A 278 -23.31 -3.97 -7.20
CA ILE A 278 -22.06 -3.81 -6.44
C ILE A 278 -21.72 -2.33 -6.26
N VAL A 279 -21.78 -1.54 -7.35
CA VAL A 279 -21.46 -0.10 -7.31
C VAL A 279 -22.44 0.65 -6.41
N LEU A 280 -23.75 0.39 -6.53
CA LEU A 280 -24.77 1.06 -5.73
C LEU A 280 -24.61 0.75 -4.24
N LEU A 281 -24.45 -0.53 -3.88
CA LEU A 281 -24.24 -0.93 -2.48
C LEU A 281 -22.96 -0.33 -1.90
N SER A 282 -21.87 -0.39 -2.67
CA SER A 282 -20.58 0.19 -2.26
C SER A 282 -20.67 1.71 -2.10
N THR A 283 -21.36 2.39 -3.00
CA THR A 283 -21.57 3.85 -2.93
C THR A 283 -22.38 4.23 -1.70
N PHE A 284 -23.50 3.54 -1.45
CA PHE A 284 -24.32 3.79 -0.26
C PHE A 284 -23.52 3.55 1.03
N TYR A 285 -22.75 2.46 1.07
CA TYR A 285 -21.90 2.18 2.21
C TYR A 285 -20.81 3.25 2.40
N PHE A 286 -19.98 3.54 1.39
CA PHE A 286 -18.87 4.50 1.51
C PHE A 286 -19.31 5.95 1.65
N SER A 287 -20.46 6.35 1.11
CA SER A 287 -21.02 7.70 1.32
C SER A 287 -21.40 7.97 2.79
N SER A 288 -21.49 6.92 3.60
CA SER A 288 -21.71 7.03 5.05
C SER A 288 -20.44 7.43 5.81
N ASN A 289 -19.26 7.39 5.16
CA ASN A 289 -17.99 7.78 5.76
C ASN A 289 -17.88 9.31 5.76
N THR A 290 -17.76 9.90 6.95
CA THR A 290 -17.69 11.35 7.11
C THR A 290 -16.38 11.95 6.61
N ALA A 291 -15.26 11.24 6.75
CA ALA A 291 -13.97 11.72 6.27
C ALA A 291 -13.94 11.84 4.74
N ALA A 292 -14.57 10.90 4.03
CA ALA A 292 -14.67 10.94 2.56
C ALA A 292 -15.55 12.08 2.01
N GLN A 293 -16.28 12.82 2.88
CA GLN A 293 -17.07 13.98 2.48
C GLN A 293 -16.25 15.27 2.42
N GLU A 294 -15.12 15.34 3.12
CA GLU A 294 -14.19 16.46 3.01
C GLU A 294 -13.45 16.35 1.67
N ARG A 295 -13.75 17.25 0.75
CA ARG A 295 -13.13 17.30 -0.58
C ARG A 295 -12.62 18.70 -0.83
N SER A 296 -11.34 18.82 -1.13
CA SER A 296 -10.70 20.10 -1.39
C SER A 296 -9.70 19.97 -2.53
N LEU A 297 -9.37 21.11 -3.12
CA LEU A 297 -8.21 21.22 -3.98
C LEU A 297 -7.05 21.76 -3.14
N GLN A 298 -5.93 21.06 -3.17
CA GLN A 298 -4.73 21.49 -2.47
C GLN A 298 -3.90 22.40 -3.39
N ALA A 299 -3.48 23.55 -2.87
CA ALA A 299 -2.49 24.38 -3.52
C ALA A 299 -1.08 23.84 -3.22
N ILE A 300 -0.35 23.43 -4.26
CA ILE A 300 1.03 22.93 -4.15
C ILE A 300 1.95 23.93 -4.84
N PRO A 301 3.04 24.38 -4.20
CA PRO A 301 4.03 25.22 -4.85
C PRO A 301 4.55 24.56 -6.14
N PHE A 302 4.60 25.32 -7.24
CA PHE A 302 4.95 24.79 -8.55
C PHE A 302 6.30 24.05 -8.56
N LYS A 303 7.29 24.56 -7.82
CA LYS A 303 8.59 23.91 -7.65
C LYS A 303 8.44 22.52 -7.03
N GLU A 304 7.79 22.42 -5.87
CA GLU A 304 7.59 21.15 -5.16
C GLU A 304 6.82 20.15 -6.03
N PHE A 305 5.76 20.61 -6.70
CA PHE A 305 5.00 19.79 -7.63
C PHE A 305 5.85 19.23 -8.77
N ILE A 306 6.64 20.05 -9.45
CA ILE A 306 7.46 19.60 -10.59
C ILE A 306 8.49 18.56 -10.15
N PHE A 307 9.16 18.78 -9.02
CA PHE A 307 10.13 17.81 -8.51
C PHE A 307 9.46 16.52 -8.06
N PHE A 308 8.33 16.60 -7.35
CA PHE A 308 7.52 15.44 -6.99
C PHE A 308 7.11 14.65 -8.24
N PHE A 309 6.45 15.30 -9.20
CA PHE A 309 6.03 14.66 -10.45
C PHE A 309 7.21 13.99 -11.18
N LEU A 310 8.33 14.68 -11.34
CA LEU A 310 9.49 14.15 -12.07
C LEU A 310 10.11 12.93 -11.38
N LEU A 311 10.35 13.01 -10.06
CA LEU A 311 11.03 11.95 -9.31
C LEU A 311 10.14 10.73 -9.08
N GLU A 312 8.84 10.91 -8.92
CA GLU A 312 7.91 9.81 -8.61
C GLU A 312 7.46 8.99 -9.83
N GLY A 313 7.71 9.48 -11.04
CA GLY A 313 7.36 8.74 -12.26
C GLY A 313 7.40 9.55 -13.54
N GLY A 314 7.42 10.88 -13.45
CA GLY A 314 7.44 11.81 -14.59
C GLY A 314 8.68 11.63 -15.47
N ILE A 315 9.86 11.39 -14.90
CA ILE A 315 11.08 11.09 -15.69
C ILE A 315 10.87 9.81 -16.52
N LEU A 316 10.39 8.73 -15.89
CA LEU A 316 10.11 7.48 -16.61
C LEU A 316 9.05 7.70 -17.69
N TRP A 317 7.96 8.40 -17.36
CA TRP A 317 6.88 8.70 -18.29
C TRP A 317 7.38 9.48 -19.52
N LEU A 318 8.18 10.54 -19.32
CA LEU A 318 8.75 11.36 -20.39
C LEU A 318 9.75 10.59 -21.25
N LEU A 319 10.60 9.75 -20.66
CA LEU A 319 11.55 8.91 -21.41
C LEU A 319 10.85 7.92 -22.34
N LEU A 320 9.63 7.48 -21.99
CA LEU A 320 8.83 6.59 -22.82
C LEU A 320 8.08 7.32 -23.94
N ALA A 321 8.00 8.65 -23.92
CA ALA A 321 7.23 9.44 -24.89
C ALA A 321 7.57 9.10 -26.36
N PRO A 322 8.84 9.04 -26.80
CA PRO A 322 9.16 8.76 -28.21
C PRO A 322 8.60 7.43 -28.73
N ILE A 323 8.37 6.47 -27.83
CA ILE A 323 7.91 5.12 -28.16
C ILE A 323 6.39 4.99 -27.94
N LYS A 324 5.86 5.63 -26.90
CA LYS A 324 4.50 5.38 -26.37
C LYS A 324 3.52 6.54 -26.56
N PHE A 325 3.92 7.70 -27.09
CA PHE A 325 3.03 8.89 -27.17
C PHE A 325 1.71 8.67 -27.92
N ARG A 326 1.64 7.69 -28.83
CA ARG A 326 0.41 7.34 -29.57
C ARG A 326 -0.56 6.46 -28.78
N ASP A 327 -0.11 5.85 -27.69
CA ASP A 327 -0.98 5.07 -26.81
C ASP A 327 -1.77 6.03 -25.92
N PRO A 328 -3.11 6.11 -26.03
CA PRO A 328 -3.92 6.96 -25.15
C PRO A 328 -3.74 6.62 -23.67
N ARG A 329 -3.34 5.38 -23.36
CA ARG A 329 -3.09 4.95 -21.98
C ARG A 329 -1.80 5.58 -21.42
N TRP A 330 -0.78 5.84 -22.24
CA TRP A 330 0.40 6.61 -21.83
C TRP A 330 0.02 8.07 -21.53
N ILE A 331 -0.80 8.70 -22.37
CA ILE A 331 -1.26 10.08 -22.18
C ILE A 331 -2.03 10.19 -20.86
N ILE A 332 -3.00 9.31 -20.63
CA ILE A 332 -3.83 9.37 -19.42
C ILE A 332 -3.02 9.06 -18.15
N THR A 333 -1.97 8.23 -18.26
CA THR A 333 -1.03 8.00 -17.15
C THR A 333 -0.39 9.31 -16.71
N GLY A 334 0.18 10.07 -17.64
CA GLY A 334 0.80 11.36 -17.33
C GLY A 334 -0.20 12.37 -16.76
N ILE A 335 -1.37 12.49 -17.39
CA ILE A 335 -2.45 13.38 -16.92
C ILE A 335 -2.85 13.04 -15.48
N LEU A 336 -3.02 11.76 -15.16
CA LEU A 336 -3.39 11.33 -13.81
C LEU A 336 -2.27 11.63 -12.81
N LEU A 337 -1.01 11.33 -13.12
CA LEU A 337 0.12 11.65 -12.25
C LEU A 337 0.30 13.16 -12.03
N ILE A 338 -0.17 14.01 -12.97
CA ILE A 338 -0.17 15.46 -12.82
C ILE A 338 -1.34 15.93 -11.95
N ILE A 339 -2.56 15.40 -12.15
CA ILE A 339 -3.78 15.93 -11.51
C ILE A 339 -3.96 15.40 -10.09
N ILE A 340 -3.65 14.12 -9.85
CA ILE A 340 -3.91 13.45 -8.56
C ILE A 340 -3.35 14.21 -7.35
N PRO A 341 -2.13 14.78 -7.37
CA PRO A 341 -1.57 15.47 -6.20
C PRO A 341 -2.41 16.68 -5.74
N PHE A 342 -3.13 17.34 -6.66
CA PHE A 342 -3.92 18.53 -6.35
C PHE A 342 -5.30 18.22 -5.74
N ILE A 343 -5.69 16.94 -5.68
CA ILE A 343 -6.99 16.51 -5.16
C ILE A 343 -6.78 15.95 -3.75
N GLN A 344 -7.52 16.50 -2.79
CA GLN A 344 -7.55 16.01 -1.42
C GLN A 344 -8.95 15.47 -1.10
N ILE A 345 -9.00 14.23 -0.60
CA ILE A 345 -10.21 13.61 -0.06
C ILE A 345 -9.89 13.12 1.36
N GLY A 346 -10.63 13.65 2.33
CA GLY A 346 -10.38 13.43 3.75
C GLY A 346 -9.22 14.24 4.33
N SER A 347 -8.90 13.96 5.58
CA SER A 347 -7.90 14.70 6.36
C SER A 347 -6.45 14.35 6.02
N GLY A 348 -6.22 13.37 5.13
CA GLY A 348 -4.90 12.77 4.90
C GLY A 348 -4.43 12.72 3.45
N ARG A 349 -3.33 12.00 3.25
CA ARG A 349 -2.60 11.82 1.97
C ARG A 349 -3.18 10.69 1.11
N ASP A 350 -4.26 10.07 1.56
CA ASP A 350 -4.76 8.80 1.03
C ASP A 350 -5.21 8.91 -0.42
N PHE A 351 -5.83 10.02 -0.85
CA PHE A 351 -6.22 10.15 -2.25
C PHE A 351 -5.02 10.04 -3.17
N ALA A 352 -3.97 10.83 -2.92
CA ALA A 352 -2.76 10.83 -3.73
C ALA A 352 -2.08 9.45 -3.73
N MET A 353 -1.98 8.80 -2.57
CA MET A 353 -1.36 7.48 -2.45
C MET A 353 -2.17 6.35 -3.11
N ARG A 354 -3.51 6.39 -3.04
CA ARG A 354 -4.36 5.28 -3.47
C ARG A 354 -4.87 5.43 -4.90
N ALA A 355 -5.25 6.63 -5.32
CA ALA A 355 -5.68 6.88 -6.70
C ALA A 355 -4.50 6.73 -7.69
N SER A 356 -3.27 6.98 -7.26
CA SER A 356 -2.07 6.81 -8.10
C SER A 356 -1.67 5.36 -8.34
N ILE A 357 -2.23 4.39 -7.60
CA ILE A 357 -1.93 2.96 -7.80
C ILE A 357 -2.12 2.55 -9.26
N ALA A 358 -3.24 2.97 -9.88
CA ALA A 358 -3.55 2.65 -11.27
C ALA A 358 -2.52 3.21 -12.28
N PRO A 359 -2.25 4.54 -12.32
CA PRO A 359 -1.25 5.08 -13.25
C PRO A 359 0.18 4.61 -12.97
N LEU A 360 0.59 4.40 -11.72
CA LEU A 360 1.92 3.88 -11.41
C LEU A 360 2.08 2.41 -11.86
N PHE A 361 1.06 1.58 -11.65
CA PHE A 361 1.05 0.21 -12.14
C PHE A 361 1.10 0.14 -13.67
N TYR A 362 0.38 1.05 -14.35
CA TYR A 362 0.46 1.14 -15.81
C TYR A 362 1.82 1.67 -16.29
N LEU A 363 2.42 2.64 -15.59
CA LEU A 363 3.78 3.12 -15.88
C LEU A 363 4.81 1.99 -15.74
N MET A 364 4.67 1.12 -14.73
CA MET A 364 5.49 -0.09 -14.60
C MET A 364 5.32 -1.02 -15.81
N ILE A 365 4.08 -1.28 -16.23
CA ILE A 365 3.80 -2.10 -17.42
C ILE A 365 4.46 -1.52 -18.66
N LEU A 366 4.27 -0.22 -18.94
CA LEU A 366 4.86 0.45 -20.10
C LEU A 366 6.39 0.41 -20.08
N THR A 367 6.98 0.59 -18.89
CA THR A 367 8.43 0.51 -18.68
C THR A 367 8.93 -0.90 -18.98
N ALA A 368 8.27 -1.93 -18.43
CA ALA A 368 8.62 -3.32 -18.61
C ALA A 368 8.50 -3.78 -20.07
N GLU A 369 7.39 -3.43 -20.75
CA GLU A 369 7.22 -3.70 -22.18
C GLU A 369 8.36 -3.09 -23.00
N THR A 370 8.82 -1.89 -22.65
CA THR A 370 9.89 -1.20 -23.36
C THR A 370 11.24 -1.87 -23.11
N ILE A 371 11.55 -2.22 -21.85
CA ILE A 371 12.82 -2.88 -21.49
C ILE A 371 12.92 -4.27 -22.13
N PHE A 372 11.82 -5.00 -22.21
CA PHE A 372 11.79 -6.36 -22.78
C PHE A 372 11.74 -6.38 -24.31
N GLN A 373 11.54 -5.24 -24.99
CA GLN A 373 11.68 -5.14 -26.43
C GLN A 373 13.15 -5.21 -26.86
N ASN A 374 13.41 -5.99 -27.92
CA ASN A 374 14.77 -6.15 -28.45
C ASN A 374 15.30 -4.90 -29.17
N ASN A 375 14.42 -4.07 -29.74
CA ASN A 375 14.77 -3.00 -30.69
C ASN A 375 14.94 -1.60 -30.07
N ILE A 376 15.03 -1.49 -28.74
CA ILE A 376 15.27 -0.19 -28.09
C ILE A 376 16.75 0.20 -28.11
N SER A 377 17.04 1.50 -28.13
CA SER A 377 18.43 1.97 -28.09
C SER A 377 19.13 1.53 -26.81
N ARG A 378 20.42 1.18 -26.92
CA ARG A 378 21.23 0.73 -25.77
C ARG A 378 21.28 1.78 -24.67
N LEU A 379 21.38 3.05 -25.04
CA LEU A 379 21.39 4.17 -24.10
C LEU A 379 20.08 4.24 -23.30
N LEU A 380 18.92 4.21 -23.97
CA LEU A 380 17.63 4.23 -23.28
C LEU A 380 17.48 3.04 -22.34
N ARG A 381 17.87 1.84 -22.78
CA ARG A 381 17.84 0.62 -21.95
C ARG A 381 18.67 0.78 -20.68
N ILE A 382 19.90 1.28 -20.80
CA ILE A 382 20.80 1.52 -19.65
C ILE A 382 20.19 2.57 -18.72
N THR A 383 19.66 3.68 -19.27
CA THR A 383 19.02 4.74 -18.47
C THR A 383 17.83 4.19 -17.69
N LEU A 384 16.95 3.41 -18.31
CA LEU A 384 15.81 2.80 -17.61
C LEU A 384 16.26 1.86 -16.48
N TYR A 385 17.25 1.01 -16.72
CA TYR A 385 17.80 0.15 -15.66
C TYR A 385 18.46 0.95 -14.53
N ALA A 386 19.17 2.03 -14.84
CA ALA A 386 19.79 2.89 -13.83
C ALA A 386 18.71 3.56 -12.95
N LEU A 387 17.63 4.07 -13.57
CA LEU A 387 16.52 4.65 -12.82
C LEU A 387 15.81 3.62 -11.95
N LEU A 388 15.54 2.41 -12.47
CA LEU A 388 14.96 1.32 -11.68
C LEU A 388 15.87 0.90 -10.52
N PHE A 389 17.20 0.90 -10.71
CA PHE A 389 18.14 0.57 -9.65
C PHE A 389 18.16 1.63 -8.53
N ILE A 390 18.10 2.91 -8.89
CA ILE A 390 18.00 4.00 -7.91
C ILE A 390 16.65 3.96 -7.18
N GLY A 391 15.55 3.76 -7.93
CA GLY A 391 14.22 3.64 -7.35
C GLY A 391 14.09 2.43 -6.43
N ALA A 392 14.79 1.33 -6.72
CA ALA A 392 14.81 0.14 -5.87
C ALA A 392 15.35 0.38 -4.45
N LEU A 393 15.99 1.52 -4.17
CA LEU A 393 16.41 1.87 -2.81
C LEU A 393 15.22 2.01 -1.85
N THR A 394 14.11 2.62 -2.30
CA THR A 394 12.91 2.77 -1.47
C THR A 394 12.33 1.43 -0.99
N PRO A 395 11.99 0.46 -1.87
CA PRO A 395 11.48 -0.83 -1.43
C PRO A 395 12.52 -1.62 -0.62
N LEU A 396 13.83 -1.44 -0.88
CA LEU A 396 14.88 -2.04 -0.06
C LEU A 396 14.87 -1.51 1.38
N TYR A 397 14.63 -0.20 1.59
CA TYR A 397 14.53 0.38 2.93
C TYR A 397 13.30 -0.17 3.68
N GLU A 398 12.17 -0.30 2.99
CA GLU A 398 10.95 -0.88 3.56
C GLU A 398 11.12 -2.35 3.95
N ILE A 399 11.72 -3.16 3.07
CA ILE A 399 12.05 -4.56 3.35
C ILE A 399 13.03 -4.62 4.53
N ASN A 400 14.08 -3.79 4.51
CA ASN A 400 15.09 -3.78 5.56
C ASN A 400 14.50 -3.37 6.91
N ARG A 401 13.58 -2.38 6.96
CA ARG A 401 12.90 -1.99 8.20
C ARG A 401 12.24 -3.18 8.85
N SER A 402 11.43 -3.93 8.10
CA SER A 402 10.75 -5.07 8.70
C SER A 402 11.65 -6.24 9.02
N LEU A 403 12.60 -6.58 8.14
CA LEU A 403 13.55 -7.64 8.43
C LEU A 403 14.34 -7.33 9.69
N TYR A 404 14.84 -6.10 9.82
CA TYR A 404 15.55 -5.62 11.00
C TYR A 404 14.69 -5.73 12.26
N ARG A 405 13.45 -5.20 12.23
CA ARG A 405 12.55 -5.21 13.39
C ARG A 405 12.07 -6.61 13.79
N THR A 406 11.83 -7.46 12.80
CA THR A 406 11.48 -8.87 13.01
C THR A 406 12.67 -9.63 13.62
N TYR A 407 13.87 -9.39 13.11
CA TYR A 407 15.08 -10.00 13.63
C TYR A 407 15.38 -9.54 15.06
N GLU A 408 15.28 -8.24 15.33
CA GLU A 408 15.42 -7.64 16.65
C GLU A 408 14.47 -8.31 17.65
N TYR A 409 13.19 -8.44 17.29
CA TYR A 409 12.19 -9.09 18.14
C TYR A 409 12.51 -10.55 18.47
N TYR A 410 12.88 -11.35 17.46
CA TYR A 410 13.06 -12.80 17.64
C TYR A 410 14.41 -13.22 18.21
N PHE A 411 15.47 -12.49 17.89
CA PHE A 411 16.84 -12.93 18.15
C PHE A 411 17.64 -12.01 19.07
N ILE A 412 17.24 -10.75 19.23
CA ILE A 412 17.96 -9.80 20.10
C ILE A 412 17.24 -9.63 21.42
N LEU A 413 15.91 -9.49 21.41
CA LEU A 413 15.13 -9.24 22.62
C LEU A 413 14.91 -10.52 23.43
N ASP A 414 15.18 -10.43 24.73
CA ASP A 414 14.81 -11.46 25.70
C ASP A 414 13.29 -11.49 25.93
N GLU A 415 12.77 -12.61 26.44
CA GLU A 415 11.34 -12.78 26.71
C GLU A 415 10.77 -11.70 27.65
N SER A 416 11.56 -11.25 28.62
CA SER A 416 11.19 -10.15 29.54
C SER A 416 11.09 -8.79 28.86
N GLN A 417 11.77 -8.58 27.73
CA GLN A 417 11.74 -7.36 26.94
C GLN A 417 10.61 -7.36 25.91
N ARG A 418 10.16 -8.56 25.49
CA ARG A 418 9.06 -8.73 24.54
C ARG A 418 7.74 -8.43 25.23
N LEU A 419 7.18 -7.26 24.92
CA LEU A 419 5.85 -6.89 25.41
C LEU A 419 4.78 -7.71 24.67
N GLN A 420 4.15 -8.65 25.38
CA GLN A 420 3.02 -9.44 24.87
C GLN A 420 1.66 -9.00 25.40
N THR A 421 1.62 -8.06 26.36
CA THR A 421 0.36 -7.65 26.98
C THR A 421 -0.55 -7.00 25.94
N LEU A 422 -1.74 -7.57 25.76
CA LEU A 422 -2.83 -6.90 25.05
C LEU A 422 -3.05 -5.54 25.71
N PRO A 423 -3.08 -4.46 24.93
CA PRO A 423 -3.24 -3.12 25.48
C PRO A 423 -4.60 -3.02 26.16
N LYS A 424 -4.67 -2.21 27.22
CA LYS A 424 -5.97 -1.71 27.68
C LYS A 424 -6.67 -1.06 26.47
N PRO A 425 -8.01 -1.11 26.38
CA PRO A 425 -8.73 -0.50 25.26
C PRO A 425 -8.27 0.94 25.09
N ALA A 426 -7.51 1.21 24.01
CA ALA A 426 -7.12 2.56 23.67
C ALA A 426 -8.35 3.32 23.21
N THR A 427 -8.48 4.58 23.63
CA THR A 427 -9.53 5.49 23.16
C THR A 427 -8.99 6.52 22.18
N HIS A 428 -7.67 6.62 22.07
CA HIS A 428 -6.93 7.54 21.23
C HIS A 428 -5.58 6.92 20.86
N LEU A 429 -5.16 7.06 19.60
CA LEU A 429 -3.83 6.68 19.12
C LEU A 429 -3.09 7.95 18.69
N PRO A 430 -1.90 8.25 19.25
CA PRO A 430 -1.12 9.42 18.84
C PRO A 430 -0.67 9.27 17.38
N THR A 431 -0.51 10.40 16.68
CA THR A 431 0.05 10.41 15.34
C THR A 431 1.40 9.71 15.31
N ALA A 432 1.65 8.96 14.23
CA ALA A 432 2.91 8.27 14.03
C ALA A 432 4.08 9.27 14.12
N GLY A 433 5.10 8.90 14.91
CA GLY A 433 6.35 9.65 15.02
C GLY A 433 7.32 9.26 13.89
N LYS A 434 8.58 9.01 14.26
CA LYS A 434 9.55 8.41 13.33
C LYS A 434 9.19 6.95 13.10
N LEU A 435 8.96 6.58 11.84
CA LEU A 435 8.39 5.28 11.46
C LEU A 435 9.33 4.10 11.80
N GLU A 436 10.63 4.36 11.88
CA GLU A 436 11.63 3.39 12.32
C GLU A 436 11.62 3.10 13.82
N ALA A 437 10.97 3.95 14.63
CA ALA A 437 10.93 3.87 16.09
C ALA A 437 9.58 3.38 16.64
N GLU A 438 8.65 2.97 15.77
CA GLU A 438 7.27 2.62 16.15
C GLU A 438 7.18 1.34 16.98
N HIS A 439 6.32 1.37 18.01
CA HIS A 439 6.03 0.27 18.95
C HIS A 439 7.28 -0.57 19.30
N PRO A 440 8.24 0.02 20.04
CA PRO A 440 9.49 -0.65 20.39
C PRO A 440 9.21 -1.98 21.09
N ASN A 441 10.03 -2.97 20.76
CA ASN A 441 9.97 -4.32 21.34
C ASN A 441 8.69 -5.12 21.04
N LYS A 442 7.87 -4.66 20.08
CA LYS A 442 6.71 -5.39 19.59
C LYS A 442 6.86 -5.71 18.11
N LEU A 443 6.33 -6.88 17.73
CA LEU A 443 6.23 -7.28 16.33
C LEU A 443 4.96 -6.71 15.67
N VAL A 444 3.90 -6.53 16.46
CA VAL A 444 2.55 -6.25 15.98
C VAL A 444 2.12 -4.86 16.41
N ALA A 445 1.44 -4.16 15.51
CA ALA A 445 0.73 -2.94 15.83
C ALA A 445 -0.71 -3.28 16.29
N ASP A 446 -0.92 -3.50 17.59
CA ASP A 446 -2.20 -3.93 18.15
C ASP A 446 -2.70 -3.12 19.36
N GLU A 447 -2.19 -1.89 19.53
CA GLU A 447 -2.67 -0.90 20.51
C GLU A 447 -4.19 -0.64 20.47
N ILE A 448 -4.79 -0.72 19.29
CA ILE A 448 -6.23 -0.67 19.12
C ILE A 448 -6.77 -2.10 19.06
N VAL A 449 -7.48 -2.52 20.11
CA VAL A 449 -8.12 -3.84 20.17
C VAL A 449 -9.45 -3.84 19.41
N SER A 450 -10.24 -2.78 19.54
CA SER A 450 -11.53 -2.60 18.87
C SER A 450 -11.77 -1.13 18.59
N LEU A 451 -12.42 -0.83 17.47
CA LEU A 451 -12.81 0.54 17.11
C LEU A 451 -14.00 1.05 17.94
N GLN A 452 -14.65 0.17 18.71
CA GLN A 452 -15.77 0.55 19.59
C GLN A 452 -15.41 1.68 20.55
N PHE A 453 -14.17 1.69 21.03
CA PHE A 453 -13.69 2.60 22.08
C PHE A 453 -13.00 3.85 21.53
N MET A 454 -12.83 3.96 20.20
CA MET A 454 -12.11 5.07 19.59
C MET A 454 -13.01 6.30 19.42
N ASP A 455 -12.46 7.46 19.78
CA ASP A 455 -13.13 8.77 19.71
C ASP A 455 -12.28 9.87 19.05
N ASP A 456 -11.08 9.52 18.59
CA ASP A 456 -10.13 10.47 18.00
C ASP A 456 -10.47 10.85 16.55
N GLU A 457 -9.78 11.86 16.02
CA GLU A 457 -10.01 12.37 14.67
C GLU A 457 -9.72 11.35 13.57
N LEU A 458 -8.68 10.52 13.73
CA LEU A 458 -8.30 9.52 12.74
C LEU A 458 -9.30 8.36 12.68
N SER A 459 -9.98 8.07 13.79
CA SER A 459 -11.05 7.07 13.83
C SER A 459 -12.17 7.36 12.80
N LYS A 460 -12.40 8.62 12.43
CA LYS A 460 -13.40 9.03 11.43
C LYS A 460 -13.17 8.43 10.04
N ASN A 461 -11.96 7.95 9.74
CA ASN A 461 -11.64 7.22 8.51
C ASN A 461 -12.22 5.79 8.50
N PHE A 462 -12.51 5.23 9.68
CA PHE A 462 -12.97 3.86 9.87
C PHE A 462 -14.39 3.75 10.43
N ILE A 463 -14.79 4.69 11.28
CA ILE A 463 -16.11 4.71 11.92
C ILE A 463 -16.85 6.01 11.62
N ALA A 464 -18.17 5.93 11.47
CA ALA A 464 -19.00 7.11 11.23
C ALA A 464 -20.34 7.03 11.97
N ASN A 465 -20.90 8.20 12.29
CA ASN A 465 -22.29 8.30 12.72
C ASN A 465 -23.20 8.21 11.49
N VAL A 466 -23.86 7.06 11.35
CA VAL A 466 -24.62 6.71 10.15
C VAL A 466 -26.12 6.95 10.26
N ARG A 467 -26.61 7.50 11.39
CA ARG A 467 -28.06 7.63 11.67
C ARG A 467 -28.83 8.31 10.52
N GLN A 468 -28.19 9.24 9.82
CA GLN A 468 -28.79 9.95 8.69
C GLN A 468 -28.46 9.35 7.31
N SER A 469 -27.53 8.40 7.23
CA SER A 469 -27.11 7.79 5.96
C SER A 469 -28.22 6.97 5.30
N LEU A 470 -28.21 6.95 3.97
CA LEU A 470 -29.14 6.12 3.19
C LEU A 470 -28.89 4.63 3.42
N TYR A 471 -27.62 4.22 3.55
CA TYR A 471 -27.23 2.84 3.82
C TYR A 471 -27.89 2.32 5.11
N TYR A 472 -27.75 3.07 6.20
CA TYR A 472 -28.39 2.69 7.46
C TYR A 472 -29.91 2.67 7.35
N LYS A 473 -30.51 3.74 6.82
CA LYS A 473 -31.98 3.89 6.77
C LYS A 473 -32.69 2.81 5.96
N TYR A 474 -32.11 2.38 4.84
CA TYR A 474 -32.79 1.52 3.87
C TYR A 474 -32.22 0.10 3.76
N LEU A 475 -30.94 -0.12 4.09
CA LEU A 475 -30.27 -1.40 3.85
C LEU A 475 -29.81 -2.13 5.11
N ALA A 476 -29.46 -1.38 6.17
CA ALA A 476 -28.81 -1.97 7.34
C ALA A 476 -29.60 -1.79 8.65
N LYS A 477 -30.78 -1.15 8.62
CA LYS A 477 -31.57 -0.84 9.80
C LYS A 477 -31.82 -2.08 10.66
N ARG A 478 -31.44 -2.00 11.94
CA ARG A 478 -31.76 -3.01 12.96
C ARG A 478 -32.90 -2.52 13.83
#